data_AF-A0A9X8UMK1-F1
#
_entry.id   AF-A0A9X8UMK1-F1
#
_cell.length_a   1.000
_cell.length_b   1.000
_cell.length_c   1.000
_cell.angle_alpha   90.00
_cell.angle_beta   90.00
_cell.angle_gamma   90.00
#
_symmetry.space_group_name_H-M   'P 1'
#
loop_
_entity.id
_entity.type
_entity.pdbx_description
1 polymer ?
#
loop_
_entity_poly.entity_id
_entity_poly.type
_entity_poly.pdbx_seq_one_letter_code
_entity_poly.pdbx_strand_id
1 'polypeptide(L)'
;RTPFCDGIVEEIDHVKQYARGGKSTVFNGDGRCASCNKAKEAAGWYEYTTYGNGHTIMICPGSAMSYKSTAPPATGYAHKPFPQLRRDSQWIQQLKERLKPKDGPEDLAA
;
A
#
# COMPACT_ATOMS: atom_id res chain seq x y z
N ARG A 1 -3.74 -6.89 2.58
CA ARG A 1 -4.66 -6.69 1.45
C ARG A 1 -4.11 -7.36 0.20
N THR A 2 -4.99 -7.86 -0.66
CA THR A 2 -4.62 -8.34 -2.00
C THR A 2 -4.27 -7.16 -2.91
N PRO A 3 -3.13 -7.18 -3.61
CA PRO A 3 -2.75 -6.16 -4.59
C PRO A 3 -3.86 -5.93 -5.64
N PHE A 4 -4.06 -4.66 -6.02
CA PHE A 4 -5.04 -4.22 -7.03
C PHE A 4 -6.52 -4.47 -6.68
N CYS A 5 -6.81 -4.96 -5.48
CA CYS A 5 -8.17 -5.07 -5.01
C CYS A 5 -8.58 -3.77 -4.29
N ASP A 6 -9.58 -3.09 -4.83
CA ASP A 6 -10.21 -1.91 -4.22
C ASP A 6 -11.38 -2.27 -3.29
N GLY A 7 -11.53 -3.56 -2.97
CA GLY A 7 -12.55 -4.03 -2.05
C GLY A 7 -12.32 -3.55 -0.61
N ILE A 8 -13.42 -3.37 0.12
CA ILE A 8 -13.39 -3.01 1.53
C ILE A 8 -12.82 -4.19 2.33
N VAL A 9 -12.05 -3.88 3.38
CA VAL A 9 -11.58 -4.90 4.33
C VAL A 9 -12.77 -5.33 5.18
N GLU A 10 -13.21 -6.57 4.99
CA GLU A 10 -14.35 -7.18 5.69
C GLU A 10 -13.91 -8.31 6.62
N GLU A 11 -12.86 -9.04 6.22
CA GLU A 11 -12.35 -10.19 6.96
C GLU A 11 -10.88 -9.95 7.36
N ILE A 12 -10.53 -10.39 8.56
CA ILE A 12 -9.15 -10.46 9.05
C ILE A 12 -8.79 -11.93 9.19
N ASP A 13 -7.66 -12.32 8.61
CA ASP A 13 -7.13 -13.67 8.77
C ASP A 13 -5.60 -13.65 8.68
N HIS A 14 -4.97 -14.82 8.71
CA HIS A 14 -3.54 -14.96 8.73
C HIS A 14 -2.93 -14.84 7.32
N VAL A 15 -1.78 -14.18 7.20
CA VAL A 15 -0.95 -14.18 5.98
C VAL A 15 -0.54 -15.62 5.69
N LYS A 16 0.31 -16.19 6.56
CA LYS A 16 0.51 -17.63 6.57
C LYS A 16 -0.71 -18.25 7.24
N GLN A 17 -1.54 -18.94 6.48
CA GLN A 17 -2.76 -19.59 6.97
C GLN A 17 -2.51 -20.43 8.22
N TYR A 18 -3.41 -20.34 9.19
CA TYR A 18 -3.32 -21.10 10.44
C TYR A 18 -3.25 -22.61 10.18
N ALA A 19 -4.09 -23.12 9.26
CA ALA A 19 -4.11 -24.52 8.85
C ALA A 19 -2.78 -25.02 8.26
N ARG A 20 -1.90 -24.11 7.80
CA ARG A 20 -0.56 -24.42 7.28
C ARG A 20 0.56 -24.10 8.28
N GLY A 21 0.22 -24.00 9.57
CA GLY A 21 1.16 -23.71 10.66
C GLY A 21 1.55 -22.23 10.78
N GLY A 22 0.66 -21.33 10.36
CA GLY A 22 0.78 -19.91 10.68
C GLY A 22 0.46 -19.62 12.15
N LYS A 23 1.30 -18.84 12.83
CA LYS A 23 1.05 -18.44 14.23
C LYS A 23 0.05 -17.30 14.28
N SER A 24 -0.83 -17.29 15.27
CA SER A 24 -1.69 -16.15 15.55
C SER A 24 -0.88 -15.04 16.22
N THR A 25 -0.38 -14.11 15.42
CA THR A 25 0.40 -12.95 15.86
C THR A 25 -0.04 -11.72 15.09
N VAL A 26 0.18 -10.54 15.67
CA VAL A 26 -0.09 -9.25 14.99
C VAL A 26 0.66 -9.15 13.65
N PHE A 27 1.88 -9.70 13.58
CA PHE A 27 2.68 -9.69 12.35
C PHE A 27 2.11 -10.60 11.26
N ASN A 28 1.44 -11.68 11.64
CA ASN A 28 0.82 -12.60 10.70
C ASN A 28 -0.63 -12.22 10.35
N GLY A 29 -1.17 -11.11 10.85
CA GLY A 29 -2.52 -10.66 10.51
C GLY A 29 -2.58 -9.93 9.16
N ASP A 30 -3.63 -10.18 8.38
CA ASP A 30 -3.95 -9.48 7.15
C ASP A 30 -5.45 -9.20 7.01
N GLY A 31 -5.79 -7.99 6.58
CA GLY A 31 -7.16 -7.59 6.27
C GLY A 31 -7.44 -7.67 4.76
N ARG A 32 -8.56 -8.31 4.38
CA ARG A 32 -9.01 -8.49 2.99
C ARG A 32 -10.52 -8.34 2.84
N CYS A 33 -10.99 -8.14 1.61
CA CYS A 33 -12.40 -8.34 1.29
C CYS A 33 -12.75 -9.83 1.34
N ALA A 34 -14.04 -10.15 1.47
CA ALA A 34 -14.49 -11.54 1.60
C ALA A 34 -14.02 -12.42 0.43
N SER A 35 -14.19 -11.97 -0.82
CA SER A 35 -13.78 -12.74 -2.02
C SER A 35 -12.27 -13.03 -2.05
N CYS A 36 -11.44 -12.02 -1.78
CA CYS A 36 -9.99 -12.19 -1.76
C CYS A 36 -9.50 -13.08 -0.63
N ASN A 37 -10.17 -13.06 0.52
CA ASN A 37 -9.82 -13.94 1.62
C ASN A 37 -10.17 -15.40 1.29
N LYS A 38 -11.33 -15.67 0.67
CA LYS A 38 -11.65 -17.04 0.21
C LYS A 38 -10.73 -17.52 -0.91
N ALA A 39 -10.36 -16.64 -1.85
CA ALA A 39 -9.48 -16.99 -2.96
C ALA A 39 -8.09 -17.48 -2.52
N LYS A 40 -7.58 -16.97 -1.38
CA LYS A 40 -6.26 -17.35 -0.88
C LYS A 40 -6.18 -18.81 -0.39
N GLU A 41 -7.33 -19.43 -0.14
CA GLU A 41 -7.41 -20.83 0.29
C GLU A 41 -7.17 -21.81 -0.87
N ALA A 42 -7.05 -21.31 -2.11
CA ALA A 42 -6.78 -22.13 -3.28
C ALA A 42 -5.49 -22.94 -3.16
N ALA A 43 -5.49 -24.12 -3.78
CA ALA A 43 -4.30 -24.95 -3.90
C ALA A 43 -3.21 -24.21 -4.68
N GLY A 44 -1.96 -24.33 -4.22
CA GLY A 44 -0.81 -23.64 -4.84
C GLY A 44 -0.64 -22.17 -4.42
N TRP A 45 -1.62 -21.56 -3.75
CA TRP A 45 -1.45 -20.22 -3.18
C TRP A 45 -0.38 -20.23 -2.08
N TYR A 46 0.54 -19.28 -2.08
CA TYR A 46 1.48 -19.05 -0.99
C TYR A 46 1.69 -17.57 -0.73
N GLU A 47 1.79 -17.19 0.55
CA GLU A 47 2.10 -15.82 0.95
C GLU A 47 2.87 -15.81 2.28
N TYR A 48 3.70 -14.79 2.45
CA TYR A 48 4.55 -14.66 3.63
C TYR A 48 4.82 -13.19 3.95
N THR A 49 5.02 -12.92 5.24
CA THR A 49 5.43 -11.61 5.75
C THR A 49 6.91 -11.38 5.45
N THR A 50 7.25 -10.24 4.85
CA THR A 50 8.66 -9.88 4.64
C THR A 50 9.22 -9.13 5.84
N TYR A 51 10.47 -9.40 6.20
CA TYR A 51 11.16 -8.66 7.26
C TYR A 51 11.54 -7.24 6.79
N GLY A 52 11.28 -6.24 7.63
CA GLY A 52 11.61 -4.82 7.39
C GLY A 52 10.42 -3.88 7.59
N ASN A 53 10.54 -2.99 8.59
CA ASN A 53 9.89 -1.70 8.86
C ASN A 53 8.42 -1.45 8.42
N GLY A 54 7.59 -2.47 8.20
CA GLY A 54 6.17 -2.28 7.91
C GLY A 54 5.51 -3.56 7.45
N HIS A 55 4.23 -3.71 7.81
CA HIS A 55 3.31 -4.81 7.46
C HIS A 55 3.27 -5.05 5.94
N THR A 56 4.29 -5.74 5.43
CA THR A 56 4.52 -6.01 4.03
C THR A 56 4.49 -7.51 3.82
N ILE A 57 3.75 -7.92 2.81
CA ILE A 57 3.56 -9.32 2.45
C ILE A 57 3.90 -9.53 0.99
N MET A 58 4.50 -10.68 0.71
CA MET A 58 4.65 -11.21 -0.64
C MET A 58 3.56 -12.25 -0.85
N ILE A 59 2.86 -12.13 -1.98
CA ILE A 59 1.74 -12.99 -2.35
C ILE A 59 2.07 -13.63 -3.69
N CYS A 60 1.89 -14.94 -3.77
CA CYS A 60 1.87 -15.67 -5.01
C CYS A 60 0.57 -16.47 -5.10
N PRO A 61 -0.31 -16.14 -6.06
CA PRO A 61 -1.56 -16.86 -6.27
C PRO A 61 -1.43 -18.30 -6.79
N GLY A 62 -0.21 -18.87 -6.82
CA GLY A 62 0.07 -20.15 -7.48
C GLY A 62 0.43 -20.04 -8.96
N SER A 63 0.52 -18.82 -9.51
CA SER A 63 1.09 -18.56 -10.83
C SER A 63 2.60 -18.29 -10.74
N ALA A 64 3.29 -18.12 -11.87
CA ALA A 64 4.70 -17.73 -11.88
C ALA A 64 4.97 -16.31 -11.34
N MET A 65 3.93 -15.56 -10.97
CA MET A 65 4.02 -14.15 -10.57
C MET A 65 4.00 -14.00 -9.05
N SER A 66 4.79 -13.06 -8.55
CA SER A 66 4.80 -12.65 -7.16
C SER A 66 4.47 -11.17 -7.05
N TYR A 67 3.64 -10.82 -6.08
CA TYR A 67 3.20 -9.46 -5.84
C TYR A 67 3.57 -9.02 -4.43
N LYS A 68 3.96 -7.75 -4.31
CA LYS A 68 4.25 -7.12 -3.02
C LYS A 68 3.06 -6.27 -2.61
N SER A 69 2.60 -6.46 -1.38
CA SER A 69 1.56 -5.63 -0.76
C SER A 69 2.11 -5.03 0.53
N THR A 70 2.09 -3.72 0.64
CA THR A 70 2.47 -3.00 1.86
C THR A 70 1.22 -2.34 2.42
N ALA A 71 0.93 -2.58 3.70
CA ALA A 71 -0.18 -1.92 4.37
C ALA A 71 -0.02 -0.40 4.30
N PRO A 72 -1.12 0.36 4.13
CA PRO A 72 -1.06 1.80 4.28
C PRO A 72 -0.60 2.15 5.71
N PRO A 73 -0.04 3.35 5.93
CA PRO A 73 0.16 3.87 7.28
C PRO A 73 -1.13 3.81 8.07
N ALA A 74 -1.01 3.69 9.39
CA ALA A 74 -2.16 3.81 10.28
C ALA A 74 -2.86 5.15 10.07
N THR A 75 -4.18 5.18 10.27
CA THR A 75 -4.97 6.40 10.19
C THR A 75 -4.34 7.52 11.01
N GLY A 76 -4.16 8.70 10.42
CA GLY A 76 -3.47 9.83 11.05
C GLY A 76 -1.96 9.91 10.80
N TYR A 77 -1.34 8.88 10.21
CA TYR A 77 0.06 8.91 9.80
C TYR A 77 0.20 9.28 8.32
N ALA A 78 1.21 10.09 8.00
CA ALA A 78 1.46 10.51 6.62
C ALA A 78 1.87 9.33 5.72
N HIS A 79 1.21 9.20 4.58
CA HIS A 79 1.68 8.33 3.50
C HIS A 79 2.99 8.88 2.96
N LYS A 80 4.05 8.04 2.93
CA LYS A 80 5.18 8.32 2.06
C LYS A 80 4.63 8.37 0.62
N PRO A 81 4.87 9.45 -0.14
CA PRO A 81 4.32 9.55 -1.48
C PRO A 81 4.87 8.40 -2.32
N PHE A 82 3.98 7.61 -2.92
CA PHE A 82 4.31 6.50 -3.80
C PHE A 82 5.28 6.99 -4.89
N PRO A 83 6.51 6.46 -4.98
CA PRO A 83 7.50 6.95 -5.93
C PRO A 83 7.03 6.86 -7.40
N GLN A 84 6.18 5.86 -7.69
CA GLN A 84 5.61 5.62 -9.02
C GLN A 84 4.60 6.69 -9.45
N LEU A 85 4.01 7.41 -8.48
CA LEU A 85 3.12 8.55 -8.72
C LEU A 85 3.89 9.88 -8.77
N ARG A 86 5.23 9.89 -8.60
CA ARG A 86 6.08 11.10 -8.62
C ARG A 86 6.71 11.42 -9.98
N ARG A 87 6.13 11.00 -11.09
CA ARG A 87 6.30 11.82 -12.30
C ARG A 87 5.22 12.88 -12.23
N ASP A 88 5.48 13.91 -11.42
CA ASP A 88 4.68 15.12 -11.52
C ASP A 88 4.68 15.51 -12.99
N SER A 89 3.48 15.53 -13.59
CA SER A 89 3.35 15.91 -14.98
C SER A 89 3.96 17.31 -15.12
N GLN A 90 4.86 17.51 -16.08
CA GLN A 90 5.61 18.76 -16.21
C GLN A 90 4.70 20.00 -16.28
N TRP A 91 3.49 19.83 -16.82
CA TRP A 91 2.47 20.88 -16.87
C TRP A 91 1.98 21.32 -15.47
N ILE A 92 1.84 20.41 -14.50
CA ILE A 92 1.43 20.73 -13.12
C ILE A 92 2.51 21.56 -12.43
N GLN A 93 3.78 21.23 -12.68
CA GLN A 93 4.91 21.99 -12.14
C GLN A 93 4.95 23.40 -12.72
N GLN A 94 4.81 23.55 -14.04
CA GLN A 94 4.75 24.86 -14.70
C GLN A 94 3.55 25.70 -14.23
N LEU A 95 2.39 25.08 -14.01
CA LEU A 95 1.21 25.78 -13.48
C LEU A 95 1.45 26.30 -12.06
N LYS A 96 2.04 25.47 -11.18
CA LYS A 96 2.38 25.88 -9.81
C LYS A 96 3.35 27.06 -9.79
N GLU A 97 4.33 27.09 -10.69
CA GLU A 97 5.25 28.22 -10.83
C GLU A 97 4.54 29.50 -11.29
N ARG A 98 3.61 29.39 -12.25
CA ARG A 98 2.82 30.54 -12.71
C ARG A 98 1.89 31.12 -11.64
N LEU A 99 1.40 30.26 -10.74
CA LEU A 99 0.49 30.65 -9.65
C LEU A 99 1.22 31.13 -8.39
N LYS A 100 2.55 31.02 -8.32
CA LYS A 100 3.31 31.64 -7.23
C LYS A 100 3.11 33.15 -7.28
N PRO A 101 2.63 33.77 -6.19
CA PRO A 101 2.54 35.23 -6.11
C PRO A 101 3.93 35.82 -6.38
N LYS A 102 4.00 36.78 -7.30
CA LYS A 102 5.18 37.63 -7.43
C LYS A 102 5.02 38.76 -6.42
N ASP A 103 5.88 38.68 -5.39
CA ASP A 103 6.27 39.72 -4.46
C ASP A 103 5.25 40.14 -3.37
N GLY A 104 5.68 39.97 -2.11
CA GLY A 104 5.15 40.66 -0.94
C GLY A 104 5.72 42.08 -0.84
N PRO A 105 5.25 42.91 0.10
CA PRO A 105 5.34 44.37 0.03
C PRO A 105 6.71 44.92 0.47
N GLU A 106 7.79 44.59 -0.25
CA GLU A 106 9.12 45.20 0.00
C GLU A 106 9.58 46.18 -1.10
N ASP A 107 8.84 46.30 -2.22
CA ASP A 107 9.22 47.19 -3.36
C ASP A 107 8.58 48.60 -3.34
N LEU A 108 8.29 49.17 -2.17
CA LEU A 108 7.79 50.56 -2.05
C LEU A 108 8.70 51.50 -1.23
N ALA A 109 9.95 51.11 -0.99
CA ALA A 109 10.94 51.98 -0.33
C ALA A 109 12.24 52.09 -1.14
N ALA A 110 12.19 52.83 -2.25
CA ALA A 110 13.35 53.43 -2.91
C ALA A 110 12.95 54.72 -3.63
#